data_AF-A0A928Z6A5-F1
#
_entry.id   AF-A0A928Z6A5-F1
#
_cell.length_a   1.000
_cell.length_b   1.000
_cell.length_c   1.000
_cell.angle_alpha   90.00
_cell.angle_beta   90.00
_cell.angle_gamma   90.00
#
_symmetry.space_group_name_H-M   'P 1'
#
loop_
_entity.id
_entity.type
_entity.pdbx_description
1 polymer ?
#
loop_
_entity_poly.entity_id
_entity_poly.type
_entity_poly.pdbx_seq_one_letter_code
_entity_poly.pdbx_strand_id
1 'polypeptide(L)'
;MIGRLDDPQQQHEASTAAYVLSGLKLEPRVIGQIIRRDLMQESATYQVIKEEGHQEGRQEEKETVARNLLQERIEIAVIARTTGLSVEAIQALQ
;
A
#
# COMPACT_ATOMS: atom_id res chain seq x y z
N MET A 1 -26.71 11.45 19.51
CA MET A 1 -26.52 10.22 20.32
C MET A 1 -26.83 9.04 19.43
N ILE A 2 -25.81 8.26 19.03
CA ILE A 2 -26.04 7.01 18.29
C ILE A 2 -26.46 5.95 19.32
N GLY A 3 -27.62 5.32 19.08
CA GLY A 3 -28.25 4.36 19.99
C GLY A 3 -27.39 3.13 20.21
N ARG A 4 -27.33 2.70 21.47
CA ARG A 4 -26.62 1.51 21.92
C ARG A 4 -27.36 0.29 21.37
N LEU A 5 -26.70 -0.53 20.55
CA LEU A 5 -27.22 -1.83 20.12
C LEU A 5 -26.90 -2.81 21.25
N ASP A 6 -27.90 -3.33 21.95
CA ASP A 6 -27.69 -4.15 23.16
C ASP A 6 -27.42 -5.64 22.86
N ASP A 7 -27.46 -6.05 21.59
CA ASP A 7 -27.20 -7.43 21.15
C ASP A 7 -25.73 -7.61 20.70
N PRO A 8 -24.94 -8.48 21.37
CA PRO A 8 -23.54 -8.74 21.02
C PRO A 8 -23.34 -9.25 19.59
N GLN A 9 -24.32 -9.98 19.03
CA GLN A 9 -24.22 -10.50 17.66
C GLN A 9 -24.43 -9.37 16.65
N GLN A 10 -25.39 -8.49 16.89
CA GLN A 10 -25.60 -7.30 16.06
C GLN A 10 -24.43 -6.32 16.14
N GLN A 11 -23.77 -6.22 17.30
CA GLN A 11 -22.53 -5.44 17.44
C GLN A 11 -21.39 -6.01 16.60
N HIS A 12 -21.26 -7.34 16.58
CA HIS A 12 -20.23 -8.02 15.79
C HIS A 12 -20.48 -7.87 14.28
N GLU A 13 -21.72 -8.04 13.84
CA GLU A 13 -22.14 -7.85 12.45
C GLU A 13 -21.96 -6.39 12.01
N ALA A 14 -22.36 -5.43 12.84
CA ALA A 14 -22.18 -3.99 12.56
C ALA A 14 -20.70 -3.59 12.51
N SER A 15 -19.85 -4.16 13.36
CA SER A 15 -18.40 -3.89 13.37
C SER A 15 -17.72 -4.46 12.11
N THR A 16 -18.13 -5.66 11.69
CA THR A 16 -17.62 -6.29 10.47
C THR A 16 -18.08 -5.53 9.23
N ALA A 17 -19.35 -5.12 9.18
CA ALA A 17 -19.89 -4.29 8.11
C ALA A 17 -19.22 -2.91 8.08
N ALA A 18 -18.99 -2.27 9.23
CA ALA A 18 -18.26 -1.01 9.32
C ALA A 18 -16.80 -1.15 8.87
N TYR A 19 -16.12 -2.26 9.22
CA TYR A 19 -14.77 -2.56 8.75
C TYR A 19 -14.72 -2.69 7.21
N VAL A 20 -15.62 -3.48 6.63
CA VAL A 20 -15.71 -3.67 5.17
C VAL A 20 -16.11 -2.37 4.45
N LEU A 21 -17.12 -1.65 4.95
CA LEU A 21 -17.60 -0.40 4.35
C LEU A 21 -16.58 0.73 4.51
N SER A 22 -15.81 0.74 5.60
CA SER A 22 -14.71 1.68 5.80
C SER A 22 -13.59 1.47 4.78
N GLY A 23 -13.32 0.21 4.40
CA GLY A 23 -12.40 -0.12 3.32
C GLY A 23 -12.89 0.25 1.91
N LEU A 24 -14.21 0.45 1.72
CA LEU A 24 -14.80 0.65 0.38
C LEU A 24 -15.25 2.08 0.07
N LYS A 25 -15.45 2.98 1.04
CA LYS A 25 -15.95 4.34 0.75
C LYS A 25 -15.70 5.43 1.79
N LEU A 26 -14.86 5.19 2.81
CA LEU A 26 -14.54 6.24 3.80
C LEU A 26 -13.22 6.91 3.47
N GLU A 27 -13.17 8.23 3.60
CA GLU A 27 -11.91 8.98 3.46
C GLU A 27 -10.90 8.50 4.50
N PRO A 28 -9.59 8.40 4.16
CA PRO A 28 -8.54 7.99 5.09
C PRO A 28 -8.55 8.76 6.43
N ARG A 29 -8.99 10.03 6.40
CA ARG A 29 -9.18 10.87 7.59
C ARG A 29 -10.25 10.34 8.55
N VAL A 30 -11.36 9.82 8.02
CA VAL A 30 -12.46 9.24 8.82
C VAL A 30 -12.05 7.86 9.35
N ILE A 31 -11.36 7.06 8.54
CA ILE A 31 -10.81 5.76 8.98
C ILE A 31 -9.85 5.98 10.16
N GLY A 32 -8.96 6.97 10.08
CA GLY A 32 -8.00 7.27 11.16
C GLY A 32 -8.61 7.73 12.48
N GLN A 33 -9.88 8.17 12.49
CA GLN A 33 -10.62 8.50 13.73
C GLN A 33 -11.14 7.24 14.43
N ILE A 34 -11.39 6.16 13.68
CA ILE A 34 -11.90 4.88 14.18
C ILE A 34 -10.74 3.94 14.49
N ILE A 35 -9.79 3.86 13.56
CA ILE A 35 -8.62 3.00 13.60
C ILE A 35 -7.41 3.89 13.86
N ARG A 36 -7.00 3.98 15.13
CA ARG A 36 -5.83 4.80 15.47
C ARG A 36 -4.54 4.13 15.02
N ARG A 37 -3.68 4.90 14.35
CA ARG A 37 -2.46 4.40 13.70
C ARG A 37 -1.45 3.81 14.68
N ASP A 38 -1.34 4.38 15.89
CA ASP A 38 -0.52 3.89 16.99
C ASP A 38 -0.89 2.44 17.34
N LEU A 39 -2.18 2.13 17.46
CA LEU A 39 -2.66 0.79 17.76
C LEU A 39 -2.46 -0.18 16.58
N MET A 40 -2.63 0.29 15.34
CA MET A 40 -2.44 -0.55 14.16
C MET A 40 -0.99 -0.96 13.93
N GLN A 41 -0.01 -0.20 14.43
CA GLN A 41 1.39 -0.58 14.31
C GLN A 41 1.71 -1.88 15.06
N GLU A 42 0.87 -2.33 15.99
CA GLU A 42 1.03 -3.64 16.65
C GLU A 42 0.32 -4.78 15.89
N SER A 43 -0.57 -4.46 14.94
CA SER A 43 -1.31 -5.47 14.19
C SER A 43 -0.42 -6.20 13.19
N ALA A 44 -0.35 -7.53 13.31
CA ALA A 44 0.39 -8.38 12.38
C ALA A 44 -0.09 -8.21 10.93
N THR A 45 -1.41 -8.11 10.70
CA THR A 45 -1.98 -7.87 9.37
C THR A 45 -1.55 -6.53 8.79
N TYR A 46 -1.52 -5.48 9.61
CA TYR A 46 -1.06 -4.16 9.17
C TYR A 46 0.42 -4.18 8.76
N GLN A 47 1.26 -4.91 9.50
CA GLN A 47 2.69 -5.03 9.17
C GLN A 47 2.92 -5.77 7.85
N VAL A 48 2.14 -6.82 7.56
CA VAL A 48 2.22 -7.53 6.27
C VAL A 48 1.88 -6.59 5.12
N ILE A 49 0.73 -5.91 5.19
CA ILE A 49 0.30 -4.95 4.14
C ILE A 49 1.33 -3.82 3.96
N LYS A 50 1.89 -3.32 5.06
CA LYS A 50 2.90 -2.26 5.02
C LYS A 50 4.19 -2.74 4.34
N GLU A 51 4.63 -3.97 4.61
CA GLU A 51 5.81 -4.54 3.95
C GLU A 51 5.56 -4.76 2.46
N GLU A 52 4.39 -5.30 2.08
CA GLU A 52 3.99 -5.42 0.67
C GLU A 52 4.07 -4.07 -0.05
N GLY A 53 3.47 -3.02 0.52
CA GLY A 53 3.55 -1.67 -0.04
C GLY A 53 4.99 -1.11 -0.11
N HIS A 54 5.87 -1.48 0.83
CA HIS A 54 7.28 -1.13 0.75
C HIS A 54 8.02 -1.86 -0.37
N GLN A 55 7.69 -3.14 -0.63
CA GLN A 55 8.25 -3.89 -1.76
C GLN A 55 7.79 -3.31 -3.10
N GLU A 56 6.49 -3.03 -3.22
CA GLU A 56 5.90 -2.38 -4.40
C GLU A 56 6.55 -1.02 -4.66
N GLY A 57 6.63 -0.16 -3.64
CA GLY A 57 7.25 1.16 -3.79
C GLY A 57 8.73 1.10 -4.18
N ARG A 58 9.51 0.14 -3.66
CA ARG A 58 10.91 -0.06 -4.08
C ARG A 58 11.02 -0.49 -5.54
N GLN A 59 10.07 -1.29 -6.02
CA GLN A 59 10.05 -1.73 -7.42
C GLN A 59 9.65 -0.58 -8.35
N GLU A 60 8.61 0.17 -7.99
CA GLU A 60 8.16 1.36 -8.74
C GLU A 60 9.25 2.45 -8.82
N GLU A 61 10.00 2.65 -7.73
CA GLU A 61 11.11 3.61 -7.70
C GLU A 61 12.24 3.19 -8.65
N LYS A 62 12.61 1.90 -8.67
CA LYS A 62 13.62 1.39 -9.61
C LYS A 62 13.21 1.61 -11.06
N GLU A 63 11.95 1.34 -11.40
CA GLU A 63 11.43 1.56 -12.75
C GLU A 63 11.41 3.04 -13.12
N THR A 64 11.02 3.91 -12.19
CA THR A 64 11.04 5.37 -12.38
C THR A 64 12.46 5.86 -12.64
N VAL A 65 13.42 5.43 -11.82
CA VAL A 65 14.85 5.76 -12.01
C VAL A 65 15.34 5.24 -13.36
N ALA A 66 15.01 4.01 -13.74
CA ALA A 66 15.39 3.44 -15.03
C ALA A 66 14.82 4.22 -16.21
N ARG A 67 13.55 4.66 -16.17
CA ARG A 67 12.96 5.53 -17.20
C ARG A 67 13.70 6.85 -17.33
N ASN A 68 14.03 7.50 -16.21
CA ASN A 68 14.78 8.75 -16.22
C ASN A 68 16.17 8.56 -16.84
N LEU A 69 16.87 7.48 -16.50
CA LEU A 69 18.18 7.17 -17.07
C LEU A 69 18.11 6.85 -18.57
N LEU A 70 17.05 6.18 -19.02
CA LEU A 70 16.80 5.94 -20.45
C LEU A 70 16.57 7.26 -21.21
N GLN A 71 15.82 8.21 -20.62
CA GLN A 71 15.62 9.54 -21.20
C GLN A 71 16.93 10.32 -21.33
N GLU A 72 17.83 10.16 -20.36
CA GLU A 72 19.21 10.70 -20.39
C GLU A 72 20.16 9.90 -21.32
N ARG A 73 19.63 8.93 -22.07
CA ARG A 73 20.37 8.08 -23.04
C ARG A 73 21.52 7.29 -22.40
N ILE A 74 21.39 6.94 -21.13
CA ILE A 74 22.35 6.06 -20.45
C ILE A 74 22.23 4.64 -21.02
N GLU A 75 23.37 3.96 -21.14
CA GLU A 75 23.42 2.60 -21.67
C GLU A 75 22.64 1.61 -20.77
N ILE A 76 21.84 0.72 -21.38
CA ILE A 76 20.99 -0.26 -20.68
C ILE A 76 21.79 -1.13 -19.72
N ALA A 77 23.01 -1.56 -20.08
CA ALA A 77 23.85 -2.37 -19.21
C ALA A 77 24.27 -1.62 -17.92
N VAL A 78 24.43 -0.30 -18.00
CA VAL A 78 24.69 0.56 -16.84
C VAL A 78 23.44 0.66 -15.98
N ILE A 79 22.28 0.89 -16.58
CA ILE A 79 20.98 0.99 -15.88
C ILE A 79 20.67 -0.30 -15.14
N ALA A 80 20.84 -1.47 -15.77
CA ALA A 80 20.61 -2.78 -15.16
C ALA A 80 21.48 -2.97 -13.91
N ARG A 81 22.77 -2.64 -14.02
CA ARG A 81 23.72 -2.76 -12.90
C ARG A 81 23.42 -1.82 -11.74
N THR A 82 22.95 -0.59 -12.01
CA THR A 82 22.71 0.41 -10.95
C THR A 82 21.34 0.28 -10.29
N THR A 83 20.30 -0.08 -11.05
CA THR A 83 18.93 -0.24 -10.54
C THR A 83 18.64 -1.66 -10.03
N GLY A 84 19.43 -2.64 -10.47
CA GLY A 84 19.20 -4.06 -10.21
C GLY A 84 18.02 -4.66 -10.99
N LEU A 85 17.48 -3.94 -11.97
CA LEU A 85 16.48 -4.47 -12.90
C LEU A 85 17.14 -5.35 -13.96
N SER A 86 16.38 -6.31 -14.49
CA SER A 86 16.84 -7.10 -15.65
C SER A 86 16.83 -6.24 -16.91
N VAL A 87 17.61 -6.66 -17.91
CA VAL A 87 17.66 -5.97 -19.21
C VAL A 87 16.29 -5.99 -19.88
N GLU A 88 15.57 -7.11 -19.78
CA GLU A 88 14.23 -7.29 -20.32
C GLU A 88 13.23 -6.33 -19.67
N ALA A 89 13.29 -6.17 -18.35
CA ALA A 89 12.45 -5.23 -17.63
C ALA A 89 12.71 -3.78 -18.06
N ILE A 90 13.98 -3.40 -18.28
CA ILE A 90 14.34 -2.06 -18.74
C ILE A 90 13.89 -1.82 -20.18
N GLN A 91 14.00 -2.83 -21.05
CA GLN A 91 13.52 -2.74 -22.44
C GLN A 91 12.00 -2.57 -22.54
N ALA A 92 11.24 -3.17 -21.61
CA ALA A 92 9.79 -3.00 -21.54
C ALA A 92 9.33 -1.58 -21.13
N LEU A 93 10.26 -0.73 -20.65
CA LEU A 93 9.98 0.67 -20.28
C LEU A 93 10.14 1.66 -21.44
N GLN A 94 10.54 1.20 -22.64
CA GLN A 94 10.77 2.02 -23.83
C GLN A 94 9.50 2.27 -24.64
#